data_AF-A0A3D4MIY4-F1
#
_entry.id   AF-A0A3D4MIY4-F1
#
_cell.length_a   1.000
_cell.length_b   1.000
_cell.length_c   1.000
_cell.angle_alpha   90.00
_cell.angle_beta   90.00
_cell.angle_gamma   90.00
#
_symmetry.space_group_name_H-M   'P 1'
#
loop_
_entity.id
_entity.type
_entity.pdbx_description
1 polymer ?
#
loop_
_entity_poly.entity_id
_entity_poly.type
_entity_poly.pdbx_seq_one_letter_code
_entity_poly.pdbx_strand_id
1 'polypeptide(L)'
;IVDNPHTKIVFWNPAICDFNGSIDDVASGRKAQRMKTAAGETHMKLTPADKIVSGIRKDRKDIFLVAFKTTTGASEDEMYLAGLKLMKGAHINLVLVNDVVTRMNMVICPEEARYHVTTERVEALEGLVEMALMRSRATFTRSTVVEGAAGVEWKSELISDNLRAVVDHCIKRGAYKPVQTKTRGAVTAGHFAVRGPDGKIITSRRWSNFNQLKENGMVLIEPKGRDKVIAYGGKPSVGGQSQRIIFEEHPALDNIVHFHCPLKPDAPDKIPLRDQRPFECGSHECGKNTSDGLREIEDGIWAVMLDQHGPNIVYRSDVPAARVIELIERNFDLDDKTGGHVHG
;
A
#
# COMPACT_ATOMS: atom_id res chain seq x y z
N ILE A 1 -12.18 15.15 -18.09
CA ILE A 1 -11.06 14.21 -17.78
C ILE A 1 -11.59 12.78 -17.71
N VAL A 2 -12.47 12.48 -16.75
CA VAL A 2 -13.00 11.12 -16.53
C VAL A 2 -13.85 10.57 -17.68
N ASP A 3 -14.57 11.45 -18.40
CA ASP A 3 -15.45 11.06 -19.51
C ASP A 3 -14.69 10.60 -20.77
N ASN A 4 -13.41 10.96 -20.90
CA ASN A 4 -12.61 10.52 -22.04
C ASN A 4 -12.07 9.10 -21.77
N PRO A 5 -12.49 8.07 -22.53
CA PRO A 5 -12.05 6.69 -22.33
C PRO A 5 -10.56 6.47 -22.67
N HIS A 6 -9.97 7.35 -23.48
CA HIS A 6 -8.57 7.30 -23.88
C HIS A 6 -7.61 7.89 -22.85
N THR A 7 -8.11 8.61 -21.83
CA THR A 7 -7.28 9.08 -20.73
C THR A 7 -6.75 7.90 -19.92
N LYS A 8 -5.42 7.75 -19.87
CA LYS A 8 -4.72 6.69 -19.12
C LYS A 8 -3.87 7.22 -17.98
N ILE A 9 -3.30 8.41 -18.11
CA ILE A 9 -2.51 9.06 -17.07
C ILE A 9 -3.05 10.46 -16.84
N VAL A 10 -3.16 10.89 -15.58
CA VAL A 10 -3.53 12.26 -15.21
C VAL A 10 -2.49 12.79 -14.24
N PHE A 11 -1.85 13.91 -14.60
CA PHE A 11 -1.04 14.71 -13.68
C PHE A 11 -1.91 15.85 -13.13
N TRP A 12 -2.35 15.70 -11.89
CA TRP A 12 -3.17 16.66 -11.17
C TRP A 12 -2.31 17.56 -10.30
N ASN A 13 -1.66 18.54 -10.93
CA ASN A 13 -0.87 19.59 -10.28
C ASN A 13 -1.61 20.85 -9.77
N PRO A 14 -2.93 21.07 -9.97
CA PRO A 14 -3.58 22.27 -9.45
C PRO A 14 -3.51 22.38 -7.92
N ALA A 15 -3.11 23.55 -7.42
CA ALA A 15 -3.29 23.91 -6.02
C ALA A 15 -4.74 24.41 -5.82
N ILE A 16 -5.59 23.55 -5.25
CA ILE A 16 -7.01 23.84 -5.00
C ILE A 16 -7.29 23.75 -3.50
N CYS A 17 -8.04 24.73 -2.99
CA CYS A 17 -8.59 24.71 -1.64
C CYS A 17 -10.01 24.14 -1.68
N ASP A 18 -10.18 22.90 -1.22
CA ASP A 18 -11.49 22.25 -1.15
C ASP A 18 -12.22 22.66 0.15
N PHE A 19 -13.04 23.71 0.08
CA PHE A 19 -13.95 24.12 1.13
C PHE A 19 -15.37 24.26 0.61
N ASN A 20 -16.34 23.86 1.42
CA ASN A 20 -17.73 24.29 1.28
C ASN A 20 -17.89 25.61 2.05
N GLY A 21 -18.59 26.57 1.46
CA GLY A 21 -18.86 27.86 2.09
C GLY A 21 -20.35 28.07 2.34
N SER A 22 -20.69 28.69 3.47
CA SER A 22 -21.99 29.33 3.69
C SER A 22 -21.78 30.77 4.14
N ILE A 23 -22.79 31.61 3.88
CA ILE A 23 -22.89 32.94 4.46
C ILE A 23 -24.03 32.88 5.47
N ASP A 24 -23.69 33.03 6.75
CA ASP A 24 -24.56 32.75 7.89
C ASP A 24 -25.19 31.34 7.72
N ASP A 25 -26.52 31.23 7.76
CA ASP A 25 -27.26 29.98 7.57
C ASP A 25 -27.59 29.66 6.09
N VAL A 26 -27.13 30.48 5.14
CA VAL A 26 -27.40 30.30 3.71
C VAL A 26 -26.27 29.53 3.04
N ALA A 27 -26.58 28.30 2.61
CA ALA A 27 -25.65 27.48 1.83
C ALA A 27 -25.36 28.12 0.45
N SER A 28 -24.09 28.08 0.03
CA SER A 28 -23.69 28.54 -1.30
C SER A 28 -24.22 27.63 -2.41
N GLY A 29 -24.64 28.21 -3.54
CA GLY A 29 -25.10 27.42 -4.69
C GLY A 29 -25.66 28.27 -5.83
N ARG A 30 -25.83 27.68 -7.02
CA ARG A 30 -26.34 28.35 -8.23
C ARG A 30 -27.70 29.04 -8.02
N LYS A 31 -28.52 28.50 -7.11
CA LYS A 31 -29.84 29.01 -6.74
C LYS A 31 -29.88 29.56 -5.30
N ALA A 32 -28.72 29.83 -4.69
CA ALA A 32 -28.67 30.42 -3.36
C ALA A 32 -29.24 31.83 -3.38
N GLN A 33 -29.78 32.26 -2.24
CA GLN A 33 -30.34 33.59 -2.08
C GLN A 33 -29.26 34.65 -2.34
N ARG A 34 -29.59 35.69 -3.11
CA ARG A 34 -28.68 36.81 -3.34
C ARG A 34 -28.42 37.55 -2.02
N MET A 35 -27.15 37.81 -1.74
CA MET A 35 -26.75 38.67 -0.63
C MET A 35 -27.30 40.08 -0.84
N LYS A 36 -27.70 40.73 0.26
CA LYS A 36 -28.21 42.10 0.26
C LYS A 36 -27.26 42.98 1.06
N THR A 37 -26.57 43.90 0.40
CA THR A 37 -25.59 44.80 1.05
C THR A 37 -26.20 45.69 2.14
N ALA A 38 -27.50 45.98 2.07
CA ALA A 38 -28.22 46.73 3.09
C ALA A 38 -28.43 45.96 4.42
N ALA A 39 -28.14 44.65 4.45
CA ALA A 39 -28.33 43.81 5.64
C ALA A 39 -27.20 43.94 6.67
N GLY A 40 -26.14 44.69 6.38
CA GLY A 40 -25.01 44.89 7.29
C GLY A 40 -23.99 43.75 7.23
N GLU A 41 -23.35 43.48 8.36
CA GLU A 41 -22.30 42.47 8.51
C GLU A 41 -22.85 41.04 8.31
N THR A 42 -22.06 40.18 7.66
CA THR A 42 -22.40 38.77 7.40
C THR A 42 -21.20 37.88 7.68
N HIS A 43 -21.41 36.68 8.23
CA HIS A 43 -20.32 35.77 8.58
C HIS A 43 -20.13 34.68 7.53
N MET A 44 -18.90 34.46 7.07
CA MET A 44 -18.58 33.34 6.18
C MET A 44 -18.11 32.13 6.99
N LYS A 45 -18.79 31.00 6.85
CA LYS A 45 -18.36 29.72 7.43
C LYS A 45 -17.79 28.83 6.33
N LEU A 46 -16.53 28.43 6.50
CA LEU A 46 -15.86 27.47 5.63
C LEU A 46 -15.75 26.12 6.36
N THR A 47 -16.19 25.06 5.70
CA THR A 47 -15.98 23.68 6.17
C THR A 47 -15.18 22.90 5.13
N PRO A 48 -14.25 22.02 5.53
CA PRO A 48 -13.50 21.21 4.57
C PRO A 48 -14.44 20.42 3.65
N ALA A 49 -14.20 20.49 2.35
CA ALA A 49 -14.89 19.67 1.36
C ALA A 49 -14.08 18.43 1.01
N ASP A 50 -14.75 17.45 0.39
CA ASP A 50 -14.07 16.31 -0.21
C ASP A 50 -13.11 16.79 -1.30
N LYS A 51 -11.94 16.14 -1.36
CA LYS A 51 -10.90 16.49 -2.32
C LYS A 51 -11.35 16.13 -3.74
N ILE A 52 -11.36 17.10 -4.66
CA ILE A 52 -11.74 16.88 -6.07
C ILE A 52 -10.92 15.74 -6.69
N VAL A 53 -9.63 15.65 -6.35
CA VAL A 53 -8.70 14.61 -6.85
C VAL A 53 -9.19 13.18 -6.56
N SER A 54 -9.93 12.96 -5.46
CA SER A 54 -10.50 11.64 -5.14
C SER A 54 -11.60 11.20 -6.12
N GLY A 55 -12.22 12.15 -6.83
CA GLY A 55 -13.24 11.88 -7.84
C GLY A 55 -12.68 11.26 -9.12
N ILE A 56 -11.41 11.53 -9.46
CA ILE A 56 -10.82 11.12 -10.75
C ILE A 56 -10.83 9.59 -10.92
N ARG A 57 -10.38 8.87 -9.89
CA ARG A 57 -10.32 7.40 -9.90
C ARG A 57 -11.52 6.77 -9.20
N LYS A 58 -12.62 7.50 -8.96
CA LYS A 58 -13.80 6.92 -8.29
C LYS A 58 -14.35 5.74 -9.09
N ASP A 59 -14.66 5.99 -10.37
CA ASP A 59 -15.22 5.00 -11.29
C ASP A 59 -14.19 4.52 -12.34
N ARG A 60 -13.15 5.32 -12.58
CA ARG A 60 -12.06 5.03 -13.54
C ARG A 60 -10.79 4.56 -12.85
N LYS A 61 -10.83 3.35 -12.25
CA LYS A 61 -9.68 2.74 -11.56
C LYS A 61 -8.49 2.45 -12.49
N ASP A 62 -8.73 2.42 -13.80
CA ASP A 62 -7.75 2.24 -14.87
C ASP A 62 -6.89 3.49 -15.14
N ILE A 63 -7.29 4.67 -14.65
CA ILE A 63 -6.46 5.88 -14.76
C ILE A 63 -5.32 5.79 -13.74
N PHE A 64 -4.09 5.97 -14.21
CA PHE A 64 -2.93 6.23 -13.38
C PHE A 64 -2.92 7.70 -12.96
N LEU A 65 -3.07 7.95 -11.67
CA LEU A 65 -3.20 9.31 -11.13
C LEU A 65 -1.92 9.72 -10.42
N VAL A 66 -1.38 10.85 -10.86
CA VAL A 66 -0.29 11.57 -10.20
C VAL A 66 -0.87 12.84 -9.58
N ALA A 67 -0.56 13.11 -8.32
CA ALA A 67 -0.96 14.34 -7.65
C ALA A 67 0.26 15.08 -7.09
N PHE A 68 0.05 16.33 -6.70
CA PHE A 68 1.09 17.18 -6.15
C PHE A 68 0.69 17.64 -4.75
N LYS A 69 1.67 17.72 -3.86
CA LYS A 69 1.49 18.19 -2.49
C LYS A 69 2.57 19.21 -2.16
N THR A 70 2.14 20.43 -1.89
CA THR A 70 3.04 21.49 -1.45
C THR A 70 3.06 21.59 0.08
N THR A 71 4.25 21.83 0.62
CA THR A 71 4.52 22.18 2.02
C THR A 71 5.34 23.49 2.08
N THR A 72 5.49 24.05 3.29
CA THR A 72 6.21 25.30 3.52
C THR A 72 7.08 25.18 4.77
N GLY A 73 8.40 25.11 4.57
CA GLY A 73 9.36 24.99 5.68
C GLY A 73 9.30 23.66 6.42
N ALA A 74 8.72 22.63 5.82
CA ALA A 74 8.57 21.32 6.44
C ALA A 74 9.87 20.52 6.35
N SER A 75 10.11 19.68 7.36
CA SER A 75 11.11 18.61 7.33
C SER A 75 10.75 17.52 6.32
N GLU A 76 11.72 16.69 5.95
CA GLU A 76 11.51 15.58 5.02
C GLU A 76 10.41 14.61 5.49
N ASP A 77 10.39 14.28 6.79
CA ASP A 77 9.37 13.38 7.35
C ASP A 77 7.97 14.00 7.34
N GLU A 78 7.85 15.30 7.66
CA GLU A 78 6.57 16.01 7.58
C GLU A 78 6.04 16.08 6.15
N MET A 79 6.93 16.30 5.18
CA MET A 79 6.60 16.23 3.75
C MET A 79 6.09 14.83 3.37
N TYR A 80 6.84 13.80 3.76
CA TYR A 80 6.49 12.41 3.50
C TYR A 80 5.10 12.05 4.07
N LEU A 81 4.84 12.36 5.34
CA LEU A 81 3.56 12.09 5.99
C LEU A 81 2.41 12.85 5.31
N ALA A 82 2.63 14.11 4.92
CA ALA A 82 1.61 14.91 4.24
C ALA A 82 1.23 14.33 2.87
N GLY A 83 2.21 13.86 2.09
CA GLY A 83 1.97 13.24 0.79
C GLY A 83 1.39 11.84 0.91
N LEU A 84 1.85 11.01 1.86
CA LEU A 84 1.28 9.68 2.14
C LEU A 84 -0.19 9.77 2.54
N LYS A 85 -0.54 10.74 3.40
CA LYS A 85 -1.92 11.02 3.81
C LYS A 85 -2.80 11.37 2.62
N LEU A 86 -2.32 12.23 1.71
CA LEU A 86 -3.03 12.58 0.48
C LEU A 86 -3.22 11.34 -0.39
N MET A 87 -2.15 10.57 -0.60
CA MET A 87 -2.15 9.41 -1.47
C MET A 87 -3.15 8.34 -1.04
N LYS A 88 -3.06 7.91 0.22
CA LYS A 88 -3.91 6.84 0.76
C LYS A 88 -5.37 7.32 0.86
N GLY A 89 -5.59 8.59 1.17
CA GLY A 89 -6.92 9.19 1.28
C GLY A 89 -7.67 9.35 -0.04
N ALA A 90 -6.97 9.53 -1.16
CA ALA A 90 -7.57 9.74 -2.48
C ALA A 90 -7.27 8.62 -3.50
N HIS A 91 -6.66 7.51 -3.07
CA HIS A 91 -6.24 6.40 -3.93
C HIS A 91 -5.38 6.86 -5.13
N ILE A 92 -4.39 7.68 -4.87
CA ILE A 92 -3.46 8.20 -5.88
C ILE A 92 -2.32 7.18 -6.10
N ASN A 93 -1.79 7.08 -7.32
CA ASN A 93 -0.69 6.17 -7.62
C ASN A 93 0.68 6.77 -7.24
N LEU A 94 0.93 8.03 -7.56
CA LEU A 94 2.15 8.75 -7.16
C LEU A 94 1.83 10.15 -6.66
N VAL A 95 2.55 10.62 -5.64
CA VAL A 95 2.46 12.01 -5.17
C VAL A 95 3.84 12.64 -5.22
N LEU A 96 4.00 13.71 -6.00
CA LEU A 96 5.17 14.58 -5.84
C LEU A 96 4.90 15.51 -4.65
N VAL A 97 5.76 15.46 -3.65
CA VAL A 97 5.77 16.43 -2.56
C VAL A 97 6.89 17.43 -2.80
N ASN A 98 6.61 18.71 -2.63
CA ASN A 98 7.60 19.77 -2.76
C ASN A 98 7.46 20.78 -1.63
N ASP A 99 8.58 21.25 -1.10
CA ASP A 99 8.60 22.33 -0.12
C ASP A 99 9.04 23.64 -0.77
N VAL A 100 8.30 24.72 -0.52
CA VAL A 100 8.59 26.01 -1.17
C VAL A 100 9.77 26.75 -0.55
N VAL A 101 10.13 26.45 0.69
CA VAL A 101 11.22 27.10 1.45
C VAL A 101 12.51 26.29 1.31
N THR A 102 12.49 25.02 1.68
CA THR A 102 13.69 24.16 1.65
C THR A 102 14.08 23.73 0.24
N ARG A 103 13.16 23.90 -0.73
CA ARG A 103 13.26 23.41 -2.12
C ARG A 103 13.32 21.89 -2.26
N MET A 104 13.19 21.15 -1.17
CA MET A 104 13.17 19.69 -1.18
C MET A 104 11.99 19.17 -2.00
N ASN A 105 12.20 18.09 -2.74
CA ASN A 105 11.20 17.37 -3.52
C ASN A 105 11.32 15.88 -3.22
N MET A 106 10.23 15.14 -3.34
CA MET A 106 10.22 13.68 -3.29
C MET A 106 9.00 13.11 -4.01
N VAL A 107 9.14 11.92 -4.58
CA VAL A 107 8.06 11.12 -5.14
C VAL A 107 7.70 10.04 -4.13
N ILE A 108 6.47 10.11 -3.62
CA ILE A 108 5.91 9.08 -2.73
C ILE A 108 5.12 8.09 -3.57
N CYS A 109 5.12 6.83 -3.14
CA CYS A 109 4.42 5.71 -3.80
C CYS A 109 3.61 4.82 -2.82
N PRO A 110 2.76 3.89 -3.31
CA PRO A 110 1.82 3.13 -2.48
C PRO A 110 2.47 2.15 -1.50
N GLU A 111 3.64 1.63 -1.83
CA GLU A 111 4.53 0.83 -0.97
C GLU A 111 5.18 1.62 0.16
N GLU A 112 4.89 2.94 0.22
CA GLU A 112 5.34 3.86 1.28
C GLU A 112 6.82 4.24 1.17
N ALA A 113 7.42 4.11 -0.02
CA ALA A 113 8.78 4.53 -0.31
C ALA A 113 8.88 6.02 -0.73
N ARG A 114 10.11 6.57 -0.62
CA ARG A 114 10.49 7.93 -1.02
C ARG A 114 11.52 7.84 -2.14
N TYR A 115 11.11 8.17 -3.36
CA TYR A 115 12.01 8.25 -4.51
C TYR A 115 12.35 9.70 -4.82
N HIS A 116 13.49 9.92 -5.47
CA HIS A 116 13.93 11.25 -5.93
C HIS A 116 13.86 12.32 -4.82
N VAL A 117 14.41 12.01 -3.63
CA VAL A 117 14.56 12.98 -2.54
C VAL A 117 15.72 13.91 -2.90
N THR A 118 15.41 15.11 -3.38
CA THR A 118 16.40 16.03 -3.95
C THR A 118 15.92 17.49 -3.92
N THR A 119 16.86 18.44 -3.86
CA THR A 119 16.58 19.86 -4.08
C THR A 119 16.49 20.22 -5.57
N GLU A 120 16.96 19.33 -6.46
CA GLU A 120 16.93 19.53 -7.90
C GLU A 120 15.56 19.18 -8.49
N ARG A 121 14.72 20.20 -8.67
CA ARG A 121 13.33 20.02 -9.11
C ARG A 121 13.20 19.28 -10.43
N VAL A 122 14.11 19.54 -11.38
CA VAL A 122 14.06 18.90 -12.71
C VAL A 122 14.26 17.39 -12.58
N GLU A 123 15.25 16.97 -11.80
CA GLU A 123 15.52 15.56 -11.50
C GLU A 123 14.29 14.86 -10.90
N ALA A 124 13.64 15.50 -9.92
CA ALA A 124 12.44 14.95 -9.30
C ALA A 124 11.25 14.82 -10.28
N LEU A 125 11.09 15.79 -11.19
CA LEU A 125 10.03 15.75 -12.21
C LEU A 125 10.31 14.71 -13.30
N GLU A 126 11.55 14.57 -13.75
CA GLU A 126 11.96 13.53 -14.69
C GLU A 126 11.71 12.15 -14.10
N GLY A 127 12.16 11.94 -12.85
CA GLY A 127 11.90 10.72 -12.09
C GLY A 127 10.41 10.40 -11.93
N LEU A 128 9.59 11.41 -11.61
CA LEU A 128 8.13 11.26 -11.52
C LEU A 128 7.50 10.80 -12.84
N VAL A 129 7.90 11.41 -13.96
CA VAL A 129 7.38 11.07 -15.30
C VAL A 129 7.81 9.67 -15.69
N GLU A 130 9.08 9.30 -15.48
CA GLU A 130 9.59 7.95 -15.73
C GLU A 130 8.79 6.91 -14.93
N MET A 131 8.66 7.11 -13.62
CA MET A 131 7.90 6.21 -12.75
C MET A 131 6.44 6.11 -13.17
N ALA A 132 5.80 7.22 -13.53
CA ALA A 132 4.43 7.21 -14.02
C ALA A 132 4.29 6.41 -15.32
N LEU A 133 5.22 6.55 -16.26
CA LEU A 133 5.21 5.79 -17.52
C LEU A 133 5.44 4.29 -17.30
N MET A 134 6.39 3.91 -16.44
CA MET A 134 6.66 2.51 -16.11
C MET A 134 5.46 1.87 -15.41
N ARG A 135 4.92 2.52 -14.38
CA ARG A 135 3.87 1.97 -13.52
C ARG A 135 2.46 2.04 -14.12
N SER A 136 2.18 2.98 -15.02
CA SER A 136 0.87 3.10 -15.68
C SER A 136 0.51 1.91 -16.57
N ARG A 137 1.50 1.10 -16.95
CA ARG A 137 1.33 -0.13 -17.75
C ARG A 137 1.10 -1.37 -16.89
N ALA A 138 1.20 -1.21 -15.58
CA ALA A 138 1.09 -2.32 -14.64
C ALA A 138 -0.32 -2.92 -14.67
N THR A 139 -0.39 -4.24 -14.52
CA THR A 139 -1.63 -5.00 -14.58
C THR A 139 -2.02 -5.53 -13.20
N PHE A 140 -3.34 -5.60 -12.93
CA PHE A 140 -3.86 -5.89 -11.59
C PHE A 140 -5.00 -6.90 -11.62
N THR A 141 -5.07 -7.68 -10.55
CA THR A 141 -6.13 -8.68 -10.36
C THR A 141 -7.40 -8.03 -9.80
N ARG A 142 -8.54 -8.41 -10.37
CA ARG A 142 -9.86 -8.00 -9.89
C ARG A 142 -10.39 -9.04 -8.91
N SER A 143 -10.77 -8.59 -7.72
CA SER A 143 -11.42 -9.43 -6.71
C SER A 143 -12.94 -9.22 -6.72
N THR A 144 -13.68 -10.33 -6.70
CA THR A 144 -15.12 -10.35 -6.43
C THR A 144 -15.31 -10.91 -5.03
N VAL A 145 -15.89 -10.13 -4.12
CA VAL A 145 -16.18 -10.57 -2.76
C VAL A 145 -17.54 -11.25 -2.74
N VAL A 146 -17.61 -12.46 -2.17
CA VAL A 146 -18.87 -13.14 -1.91
C VAL A 146 -19.49 -12.51 -0.66
N GLU A 147 -20.62 -11.82 -0.84
CA GLU A 147 -21.32 -11.14 0.24
C GLU A 147 -21.80 -12.14 1.30
N GLY A 148 -21.63 -11.80 2.58
CA GLY A 148 -22.01 -12.64 3.72
C GLY A 148 -21.12 -13.88 3.95
N ALA A 149 -20.20 -14.22 3.04
CA ALA A 149 -19.32 -15.36 3.23
C ALA A 149 -18.33 -15.13 4.38
N ALA A 150 -18.22 -16.11 5.27
CA ALA A 150 -17.23 -16.10 6.33
C ALA A 150 -15.80 -16.16 5.78
N GLY A 151 -14.88 -15.53 6.51
CA GLY A 151 -13.44 -15.71 6.27
C GLY A 151 -12.91 -16.96 6.96
N VAL A 152 -11.59 -17.03 7.08
CA VAL A 152 -10.92 -18.09 7.84
C VAL A 152 -10.42 -17.49 9.16
N GLU A 153 -10.82 -18.07 10.29
CA GLU A 153 -10.32 -17.62 11.59
C GLU A 153 -8.81 -17.85 11.71
N TRP A 154 -8.10 -16.97 12.43
CA TRP A 154 -6.65 -17.10 12.59
C TRP A 154 -6.22 -18.44 13.21
N LYS A 155 -7.05 -18.99 14.10
CA LYS A 155 -6.83 -20.27 14.77
C LYS A 155 -7.26 -21.49 13.94
N SER A 156 -7.75 -21.30 12.71
CA SER A 156 -8.20 -22.40 11.87
C SER A 156 -7.06 -23.35 11.53
N GLU A 157 -7.32 -24.66 11.57
CA GLU A 157 -6.37 -25.70 11.14
C GLU A 157 -6.00 -25.60 9.66
N LEU A 158 -6.76 -24.84 8.85
CA LEU A 158 -6.41 -24.54 7.46
C LEU A 158 -5.17 -23.64 7.34
N ILE A 159 -4.78 -22.97 8.44
CA ILE A 159 -3.56 -22.18 8.53
C ILE A 159 -2.52 -23.04 9.24
N SER A 160 -1.31 -23.14 8.69
CA SER A 160 -0.24 -23.93 9.28
C SER A 160 0.19 -23.36 10.64
N ASP A 161 0.48 -24.22 11.62
CA ASP A 161 1.03 -23.80 12.92
C ASP A 161 2.33 -23.01 12.76
N ASN A 162 3.12 -23.40 11.77
CA ASN A 162 4.34 -22.73 11.39
C ASN A 162 4.10 -21.27 10.94
N LEU A 163 3.17 -21.02 10.01
CA LEU A 163 2.82 -19.65 9.62
C LEU A 163 2.30 -18.83 10.79
N ARG A 164 1.43 -19.43 11.63
CA ARG A 164 0.94 -18.75 12.83
C ARG A 164 2.08 -18.27 13.72
N ALA A 165 3.00 -19.17 14.08
CA ALA A 165 4.12 -18.86 14.96
C ALA A 165 5.03 -17.74 14.40
N VAL A 166 5.34 -17.78 13.10
CA VAL A 166 6.16 -16.74 12.46
C VAL A 166 5.44 -15.39 12.44
N VAL A 167 4.16 -15.36 12.07
CA VAL A 167 3.38 -14.10 12.01
C VAL A 167 3.17 -13.53 13.41
N ASP A 168 2.82 -14.35 14.40
CA ASP A 168 2.65 -13.92 15.79
C ASP A 168 3.96 -13.37 16.36
N HIS A 169 5.11 -13.95 15.98
CA HIS A 169 6.43 -13.40 16.32
C HIS A 169 6.66 -12.03 15.68
N CYS A 170 6.40 -11.88 14.38
CA CYS A 170 6.50 -10.58 13.70
C CYS A 170 5.59 -9.51 14.31
N ILE A 171 4.37 -9.86 14.73
CA ILE A 171 3.46 -8.97 15.45
C ILE A 171 4.05 -8.56 16.79
N LYS A 172 4.51 -9.53 17.59
CA LYS A 172 5.13 -9.29 18.91
C LYS A 172 6.35 -8.38 18.80
N ARG A 173 7.12 -8.48 17.71
CA ARG A 173 8.30 -7.68 17.42
C ARG A 173 8.01 -6.36 16.70
N GLY A 174 6.75 -5.98 16.51
CA GLY A 174 6.41 -4.67 15.94
C GLY A 174 6.66 -4.53 14.43
N ALA A 175 6.81 -5.64 13.69
CA ALA A 175 7.05 -5.61 12.25
C ALA A 175 5.87 -4.97 11.47
N TYR A 176 4.64 -5.13 11.98
CA TYR A 176 3.42 -4.57 11.39
C TYR A 176 3.02 -3.25 12.06
N LYS A 177 3.64 -2.16 11.60
CA LYS A 177 3.47 -0.82 12.16
C LYS A 177 2.12 -0.20 11.76
N PRO A 178 1.23 0.12 12.72
CA PRO A 178 -0.10 0.66 12.41
C PRO A 178 -0.04 2.11 11.95
N VAL A 179 -0.91 2.46 11.00
CA VAL A 179 -1.11 3.83 10.50
C VAL A 179 -2.58 4.18 10.67
N GLN A 180 -2.86 5.35 11.26
CA GLN A 180 -4.22 5.83 11.44
C GLN A 180 -4.82 6.29 10.11
N THR A 181 -6.02 5.79 9.83
CA THR A 181 -6.82 6.19 8.66
C THR A 181 -8.11 6.88 9.11
N LYS A 182 -8.58 7.84 8.32
CA LYS A 182 -9.82 8.58 8.63
C LYS A 182 -11.07 7.68 8.72
N THR A 183 -11.09 6.55 8.01
CA THR A 183 -12.31 5.77 7.76
C THR A 183 -12.27 4.35 8.30
N ARG A 184 -11.09 3.80 8.62
CA ARG A 184 -10.92 2.40 9.04
C ARG A 184 -10.16 2.26 10.37
N GLY A 185 -9.82 3.36 11.03
CA GLY A 185 -8.95 3.35 12.20
C GLY A 185 -7.51 2.95 11.82
N ALA A 186 -6.82 2.26 12.72
CA ALA A 186 -5.47 1.76 12.51
C ALA A 186 -5.44 0.62 11.48
N VAL A 187 -4.54 0.71 10.49
CA VAL A 187 -4.27 -0.36 9.51
C VAL A 187 -2.77 -0.59 9.40
N THR A 188 -2.36 -1.81 9.06
CA THR A 188 -0.94 -2.16 8.93
C THR A 188 -0.58 -2.45 7.47
N ALA A 189 0.66 -2.14 7.09
CA ALA A 189 1.25 -2.54 5.81
C ALA A 189 1.85 -3.96 5.90
N GLY A 190 2.16 -4.58 4.77
CA GLY A 190 2.59 -5.98 4.69
C GLY A 190 1.46 -6.95 4.35
N HIS A 191 1.80 -8.24 4.26
CA HIS A 191 0.84 -9.33 4.08
C HIS A 191 1.46 -10.68 4.41
N PHE A 192 0.61 -11.67 4.59
CA PHE A 192 1.02 -13.06 4.72
C PHE A 192 -0.06 -13.97 4.16
N ALA A 193 0.34 -15.17 3.75
CA ALA A 193 -0.58 -16.15 3.20
C ALA A 193 -0.03 -17.57 3.35
N VAL A 194 -0.96 -18.52 3.24
CA VAL A 194 -0.70 -19.94 3.15
C VAL A 194 -1.45 -20.53 1.97
N ARG A 195 -0.85 -21.53 1.33
CA ARG A 195 -1.50 -22.38 0.35
C ARG A 195 -2.70 -23.08 1.00
N GLY A 196 -3.88 -22.87 0.43
CA GLY A 196 -5.13 -23.48 0.90
C GLY A 196 -5.48 -24.76 0.13
N PRO A 197 -6.59 -25.41 0.49
CA PRO A 197 -7.06 -26.62 -0.18
C PRO A 197 -7.53 -26.34 -1.61
N ASP A 198 -7.41 -27.34 -2.49
CA ASP A 198 -7.89 -27.32 -3.88
C ASP A 198 -7.40 -26.13 -4.71
N GLY A 199 -6.13 -25.73 -4.53
CA GLY A 199 -5.54 -24.60 -5.24
C GLY A 199 -6.07 -23.22 -4.81
N LYS A 200 -6.81 -23.15 -3.69
CA LYS A 200 -7.17 -21.89 -3.04
C LYS A 200 -5.97 -21.34 -2.26
N ILE A 201 -6.06 -20.09 -1.84
CA ILE A 201 -5.04 -19.44 -0.99
C ILE A 201 -5.76 -18.76 0.17
N ILE A 202 -5.18 -18.81 1.36
CA ILE A 202 -5.66 -18.09 2.54
C ILE A 202 -4.71 -16.93 2.78
N THR A 203 -5.19 -15.69 2.70
CA THR A 203 -4.37 -14.48 2.71
C THR A 203 -4.90 -13.44 3.68
N SER A 204 -4.03 -12.53 4.12
CA SER A 204 -4.42 -11.46 5.02
C SER A 204 -5.46 -10.53 4.39
N ARG A 205 -6.35 -10.00 5.24
CA ARG A 205 -7.44 -9.12 4.82
C ARG A 205 -6.92 -7.73 4.48
N ARG A 206 -7.48 -7.11 3.43
CA ARG A 206 -7.15 -5.73 3.06
C ARG A 206 -7.70 -4.76 4.10
N TRP A 207 -6.94 -3.69 4.38
CA TRP A 207 -7.36 -2.60 5.27
C TRP A 207 -7.69 -3.07 6.70
N SER A 208 -6.98 -4.06 7.21
CA SER A 208 -7.07 -4.52 8.60
C SER A 208 -5.79 -4.22 9.39
N ASN A 209 -5.91 -4.26 10.71
CA ASN A 209 -4.76 -4.23 11.62
C ASN A 209 -4.30 -5.67 11.91
N PHE A 210 -3.13 -6.06 11.41
CA PHE A 210 -2.62 -7.41 11.64
C PHE A 210 -2.26 -7.68 13.11
N ASN A 211 -2.20 -6.66 13.96
CA ASN A 211 -2.02 -6.83 15.40
C ASN A 211 -3.33 -7.27 16.11
N GLN A 212 -4.41 -7.50 15.35
CA GLN A 212 -5.76 -7.88 15.80
C GLN A 212 -6.29 -9.05 14.96
N LEU A 213 -5.45 -10.06 14.67
CA LEU A 213 -5.85 -11.18 13.81
C LEU A 213 -6.93 -12.08 14.40
N LYS A 214 -7.05 -12.10 15.73
CA LYS A 214 -8.12 -12.85 16.40
C LYS A 214 -9.49 -12.29 16.02
N GLU A 215 -9.62 -10.98 15.89
CA GLU A 215 -10.83 -10.28 15.50
C GLU A 215 -11.00 -10.23 13.97
N ASN A 216 -9.89 -10.03 13.25
CA ASN A 216 -9.93 -9.82 11.81
C ASN A 216 -10.07 -11.14 11.03
N GLY A 217 -9.37 -12.20 11.43
CA GLY A 217 -9.21 -13.40 10.62
C GLY A 217 -8.55 -13.12 9.26
N MET A 218 -8.74 -14.07 8.35
CA MET A 218 -8.12 -14.15 7.04
C MET A 218 -9.19 -14.26 5.94
N VAL A 219 -8.77 -14.07 4.69
CA VAL A 219 -9.60 -14.17 3.49
C VAL A 219 -9.21 -15.42 2.72
N LEU A 220 -10.18 -16.26 2.39
CA LEU A 220 -9.98 -17.35 1.43
C LEU A 220 -10.17 -16.79 0.02
N ILE A 221 -9.21 -17.03 -0.87
CA ILE A 221 -9.30 -16.67 -2.28
C ILE A 221 -9.27 -17.90 -3.18
N GLU A 222 -10.12 -17.87 -4.19
CA GLU A 222 -10.20 -18.87 -5.24
C GLU A 222 -9.77 -18.21 -6.57
N PRO A 223 -8.58 -18.55 -7.08
CA PRO A 223 -8.12 -18.05 -8.38
C PRO A 223 -9.06 -18.44 -9.52
N LYS A 224 -9.39 -17.48 -10.39
CA LYS A 224 -10.19 -17.67 -11.61
C LYS A 224 -9.41 -17.17 -12.83
N GLY A 225 -8.50 -18.01 -13.32
CA GLY A 225 -7.53 -17.62 -14.35
C GLY A 225 -6.53 -16.58 -13.83
N ARG A 226 -5.85 -15.87 -14.73
CA ARG A 226 -4.75 -14.96 -14.36
C ARG A 226 -5.20 -13.73 -13.56
N ASP A 227 -6.28 -13.07 -14.00
CA ASP A 227 -6.57 -11.69 -13.56
C ASP A 227 -7.78 -11.56 -12.63
N LYS A 228 -8.36 -12.68 -12.18
CA LYS A 228 -9.57 -12.67 -11.35
C LYS A 228 -9.44 -13.61 -10.16
N VAL A 229 -10.05 -13.21 -9.05
CA VAL A 229 -10.23 -14.05 -7.86
C VAL A 229 -11.63 -13.88 -7.30
N ILE A 230 -12.18 -14.96 -6.75
CA ILE A 230 -13.34 -14.92 -5.85
C ILE A 230 -12.81 -14.93 -4.41
N ALA A 231 -13.32 -14.03 -3.56
CA ALA A 231 -12.84 -13.86 -2.20
C ALA A 231 -13.97 -14.04 -1.18
N TYR A 232 -13.70 -14.83 -0.13
CA TYR A 232 -14.62 -15.14 0.95
C TYR A 232 -14.10 -14.53 2.25
N GLY A 233 -14.96 -13.84 3.00
CA GLY A 233 -14.55 -13.12 4.22
C GLY A 233 -14.00 -11.71 4.01
N GLY A 234 -14.08 -11.15 2.80
CA GLY A 234 -13.72 -9.76 2.51
C GLY A 234 -12.75 -9.59 1.34
N LYS A 235 -12.22 -8.37 1.18
CA LYS A 235 -11.22 -8.07 0.13
C LYS A 235 -9.85 -8.61 0.56
N PRO A 236 -9.13 -9.33 -0.31
CA PRO A 236 -7.78 -9.82 -0.02
C PRO A 236 -6.75 -8.67 -0.07
N SER A 237 -5.62 -8.87 0.60
CA SER A 237 -4.48 -7.95 0.55
C SER A 237 -4.06 -7.60 -0.88
N VAL A 238 -3.54 -6.39 -1.07
CA VAL A 238 -3.05 -5.90 -2.37
C VAL A 238 -1.90 -6.77 -2.88
N GLY A 239 -1.03 -7.27 -1.99
CA GLY A 239 0.02 -8.23 -2.35
C GLY A 239 -0.46 -9.67 -2.53
N GLY A 240 -1.76 -9.94 -2.39
CA GLY A 240 -2.37 -11.23 -2.70
C GLY A 240 -2.07 -11.73 -4.12
N GLN A 241 -1.75 -10.81 -5.03
CA GLN A 241 -1.33 -11.14 -6.37
C GLN A 241 0.10 -11.71 -6.45
N SER A 242 1.05 -11.13 -5.71
CA SER A 242 2.41 -11.68 -5.65
C SER A 242 2.40 -13.10 -5.09
N GLN A 243 1.58 -13.34 -4.07
CA GLN A 243 1.41 -14.66 -3.45
C GLN A 243 0.95 -15.72 -4.47
N ARG A 244 0.03 -15.36 -5.38
CA ARG A 244 -0.45 -16.27 -6.44
C ARG A 244 0.66 -16.66 -7.40
N ILE A 245 1.40 -15.68 -7.92
CA ILE A 245 2.51 -15.91 -8.86
C ILE A 245 3.57 -16.79 -8.17
N ILE A 246 3.92 -16.45 -6.93
CA ILE A 246 4.92 -17.19 -6.16
C ILE A 246 4.47 -18.64 -5.93
N PHE A 247 3.23 -18.86 -5.48
CA PHE A 247 2.75 -20.23 -5.23
C PHE A 247 2.52 -21.06 -6.50
N GLU A 248 2.33 -20.42 -7.66
CA GLU A 248 2.25 -21.08 -8.96
C GLU A 248 3.65 -21.45 -9.49
N GLU A 249 4.62 -20.53 -9.41
CA GLU A 249 5.98 -20.72 -9.90
C GLU A 249 6.87 -21.53 -8.95
N HIS A 250 6.56 -21.55 -7.65
CA HIS A 250 7.30 -22.27 -6.60
C HIS A 250 6.37 -23.25 -5.87
N PRO A 251 5.99 -24.38 -6.50
CA PRO A 251 4.96 -25.28 -5.97
C PRO A 251 5.36 -25.99 -4.67
N ALA A 252 6.65 -26.05 -4.36
CA ALA A 252 7.16 -26.63 -3.12
C ALA A 252 6.98 -25.71 -1.90
N LEU A 253 6.69 -24.42 -2.11
CA LEU A 253 6.56 -23.44 -1.03
C LEU A 253 5.09 -23.24 -0.65
N ASP A 254 4.82 -23.07 0.64
CA ASP A 254 3.46 -23.11 1.20
C ASP A 254 3.08 -21.83 1.93
N ASN A 255 4.06 -21.18 2.57
CA ASN A 255 3.84 -20.03 3.43
C ASN A 255 4.60 -18.82 2.89
N ILE A 256 4.04 -17.63 3.09
CA ILE A 256 4.71 -16.36 2.79
C ILE A 256 4.42 -15.34 3.88
N VAL A 257 5.46 -14.64 4.32
CA VAL A 257 5.36 -13.45 5.17
C VAL A 257 6.07 -12.27 4.51
N HIS A 258 5.44 -11.10 4.59
CA HIS A 258 5.94 -9.84 4.06
C HIS A 258 5.55 -8.71 5.00
N PHE A 259 6.53 -7.88 5.34
CA PHE A 259 6.40 -6.71 6.19
C PHE A 259 7.29 -5.59 5.62
N HIS A 260 7.06 -4.34 6.05
CA HIS A 260 7.79 -3.18 5.54
C HIS A 260 8.92 -2.79 6.49
N CYS A 261 9.89 -3.69 6.68
CA CYS A 261 11.08 -3.46 7.51
C CYS A 261 12.34 -3.52 6.65
N PRO A 262 13.37 -2.70 6.93
CA PRO A 262 14.59 -2.70 6.15
C PRO A 262 15.47 -3.92 6.46
N LEU A 263 16.41 -4.20 5.55
CA LEU A 263 17.54 -5.08 5.84
C LEU A 263 18.44 -4.41 6.87
N LYS A 264 18.98 -5.20 7.79
CA LYS A 264 20.04 -4.75 8.68
C LYS A 264 21.30 -4.41 7.87
N PRO A 265 22.06 -3.36 8.26
CA PRO A 265 23.32 -3.03 7.59
C PRO A 265 24.34 -4.17 7.59
N ASP A 266 24.29 -5.03 8.60
CA ASP A 266 25.16 -6.19 8.83
C ASP A 266 24.47 -7.53 8.56
N ALA A 267 23.36 -7.54 7.80
CA ALA A 267 22.60 -8.75 7.48
C ALA A 267 23.50 -9.84 6.87
N PRO A 268 23.60 -11.03 7.48
CA PRO A 268 24.62 -12.02 7.12
C PRO A 268 24.31 -12.79 5.84
N ASP A 269 23.03 -12.97 5.50
CA ASP A 269 22.61 -13.97 4.52
C ASP A 269 22.52 -13.45 3.07
N LYS A 270 22.96 -12.21 2.83
CA LYS A 270 23.01 -11.59 1.49
C LYS A 270 21.68 -11.77 0.72
N ILE A 271 20.58 -11.43 1.38
CA ILE A 271 19.23 -11.52 0.80
C ILE A 271 19.20 -10.78 -0.55
N PRO A 272 18.76 -11.41 -1.65
CA PRO A 272 18.72 -10.78 -2.96
C PRO A 272 17.88 -9.50 -2.94
N LEU A 273 18.40 -8.42 -3.52
CA LEU A 273 17.68 -7.15 -3.65
C LEU A 273 17.15 -6.98 -5.08
N ARG A 274 15.89 -6.57 -5.22
CA ARG A 274 15.25 -6.27 -6.49
C ARG A 274 14.75 -4.82 -6.50
N ASP A 275 14.98 -4.14 -7.61
CA ASP A 275 14.46 -2.80 -7.82
C ASP A 275 12.92 -2.82 -7.84
N GLN A 276 12.31 -2.00 -6.98
CA GLN A 276 10.86 -1.81 -6.91
C GLN A 276 10.40 -0.54 -7.63
N ARG A 277 11.30 0.42 -7.91
CA ARG A 277 10.99 1.69 -8.59
C ARG A 277 10.09 1.52 -9.83
N PRO A 278 10.33 0.55 -10.74
CA PRO A 278 9.49 0.40 -11.93
C PRO A 278 8.10 -0.21 -11.69
N PHE A 279 7.83 -0.81 -10.53
CA PHE A 279 6.63 -1.63 -10.29
C PHE A 279 5.75 -1.06 -9.17
N GLU A 280 4.44 -1.02 -9.39
CA GLU A 280 3.49 -0.65 -8.34
C GLU A 280 3.17 -1.86 -7.46
N CYS A 281 3.15 -1.67 -6.14
CA CYS A 281 2.77 -2.74 -5.21
C CYS A 281 1.38 -3.31 -5.55
N GLY A 282 1.30 -4.65 -5.63
CA GLY A 282 0.10 -5.40 -5.99
C GLY A 282 -0.13 -5.62 -7.47
N SER A 283 0.75 -5.12 -8.34
CA SER A 283 0.68 -5.43 -9.78
C SER A 283 1.25 -6.82 -10.10
N HIS A 284 0.94 -7.34 -11.29
CA HIS A 284 1.51 -8.61 -11.77
C HIS A 284 3.03 -8.51 -11.93
N GLU A 285 3.51 -7.36 -12.38
CA GLU A 285 4.93 -7.10 -12.61
C GLU A 285 5.68 -7.03 -11.28
N CYS A 286 5.10 -6.43 -10.24
CA CYS A 286 5.65 -6.50 -8.87
C CYS A 286 5.72 -7.95 -8.37
N GLY A 287 4.66 -8.73 -8.58
CA GLY A 287 4.64 -10.15 -8.19
C GLY A 287 5.66 -10.99 -8.96
N LYS A 288 5.83 -10.75 -10.26
CA LYS A 288 6.82 -11.42 -11.09
C LYS A 288 8.25 -11.03 -10.70
N ASN A 289 8.49 -9.75 -10.45
CA ASN A 289 9.78 -9.25 -9.97
C ASN A 289 10.18 -9.89 -8.61
N THR A 290 9.19 -10.09 -7.74
CA THR A 290 9.37 -10.80 -6.48
C THR A 290 9.75 -12.26 -6.75
N SER A 291 8.95 -12.98 -7.53
CA SER A 291 9.17 -14.40 -7.84
C SER A 291 10.53 -14.66 -8.50
N ASP A 292 10.92 -13.83 -9.48
CA ASP A 292 12.21 -13.95 -10.18
C ASP A 292 13.42 -13.70 -9.28
N GLY A 293 13.24 -12.83 -8.27
CA GLY A 293 14.27 -12.49 -7.30
C GLY A 293 14.39 -13.47 -6.14
N LEU A 294 13.40 -14.34 -5.92
CA LEU A 294 13.45 -15.33 -4.84
C LEU A 294 14.65 -16.27 -5.02
N ARG A 295 15.39 -16.46 -3.92
CA ARG A 295 16.45 -17.46 -3.82
C ARG A 295 16.32 -18.21 -2.51
N GLU A 296 16.68 -19.48 -2.54
CA GLU A 296 16.83 -20.30 -1.35
C GLU A 296 18.00 -19.76 -0.52
N ILE A 297 17.71 -19.37 0.72
CA ILE A 297 18.70 -18.85 1.67
C ILE A 297 19.16 -19.96 2.61
N GLU A 298 18.19 -20.78 3.04
CA GLU A 298 18.42 -22.04 3.74
C GLU A 298 17.49 -23.10 3.16
N ASP A 299 17.77 -24.39 3.39
CA ASP A 299 16.88 -25.48 2.94
C ASP A 299 15.43 -25.22 3.36
N GLY A 300 14.57 -25.07 2.35
CA GLY A 300 13.14 -24.82 2.48
C GLY A 300 12.73 -23.39 2.80
N ILE A 301 13.67 -22.43 2.90
CA ILE A 301 13.41 -21.00 3.18
C ILE A 301 13.99 -20.14 2.06
N TRP A 302 13.10 -19.44 1.36
CA TRP A 302 13.42 -18.58 0.24
C TRP A 302 13.14 -17.13 0.61
N ALA A 303 13.98 -16.20 0.15
CA ALA A 303 13.77 -14.78 0.42
C ALA A 303 14.20 -13.89 -0.74
N VAL A 304 13.57 -12.71 -0.79
CA VAL A 304 13.94 -11.58 -1.63
C VAL A 304 13.55 -10.29 -0.92
N MET A 305 14.38 -9.27 -1.03
CA MET A 305 14.09 -7.91 -0.61
C MET A 305 13.66 -7.07 -1.82
N LEU A 306 12.52 -6.40 -1.72
CA LEU A 306 12.12 -5.37 -2.67
C LEU A 306 12.61 -4.02 -2.15
N ASP A 307 13.41 -3.31 -2.95
CA ASP A 307 14.05 -2.06 -2.55
C ASP A 307 13.01 -1.01 -2.09
N GLN A 308 13.31 -0.33 -0.99
CA GLN A 308 12.42 0.59 -0.27
C GLN A 308 11.02 0.07 0.11
N HIS A 309 10.75 -1.23 -0.04
CA HIS A 309 9.41 -1.80 0.19
C HIS A 309 9.42 -2.80 1.35
N GLY A 310 10.19 -3.88 1.25
CA GLY A 310 10.26 -4.91 2.29
C GLY A 310 10.53 -6.32 1.79
N PRO A 311 10.84 -7.27 2.69
CA PRO A 311 11.14 -8.64 2.31
C PRO A 311 9.90 -9.45 1.98
N ASN A 312 10.06 -10.42 1.10
CA ASN A 312 9.16 -11.55 0.95
C ASN A 312 9.93 -12.80 1.38
N ILE A 313 9.54 -13.39 2.51
CA ILE A 313 10.10 -14.65 3.00
C ILE A 313 9.06 -15.74 2.73
N VAL A 314 9.45 -16.74 1.95
CA VAL A 314 8.57 -17.81 1.44
C VAL A 314 9.18 -19.15 1.83
N TYR A 315 8.39 -20.06 2.40
CA TYR A 315 8.94 -21.29 2.97
C TYR A 315 7.97 -22.45 2.91
N ARG A 316 8.51 -23.66 2.98
CA ARG A 316 7.72 -24.90 3.04
C ARG A 316 6.98 -25.02 4.38
N SER A 317 5.88 -25.74 4.39
CA SER A 317 5.10 -25.99 5.60
C SER A 317 5.84 -26.82 6.66
N ASP A 318 6.77 -27.68 6.23
CA ASP A 318 7.55 -28.59 7.08
C ASP A 318 8.76 -27.95 7.78
N VAL A 319 9.17 -26.74 7.37
CA VAL A 319 10.30 -26.03 7.99
C VAL A 319 9.92 -25.61 9.42
N PRO A 320 10.73 -25.89 10.46
CA PRO A 320 10.45 -25.40 11.80
C PRO A 320 10.35 -23.86 11.87
N ALA A 321 9.28 -23.34 12.50
CA ALA A 321 9.06 -21.90 12.63
C ALA A 321 10.25 -21.15 13.25
N ALA A 322 10.95 -21.78 14.19
CA ALA A 322 12.15 -21.23 14.83
C ALA A 322 13.24 -20.85 13.81
N ARG A 323 13.46 -21.67 12.77
CA ARG A 323 14.44 -21.39 11.72
C ARG A 323 14.06 -20.16 10.90
N VAL A 324 12.78 -20.04 10.55
CA VAL A 324 12.26 -18.88 9.81
C VAL A 324 12.38 -17.61 10.67
N ILE A 325 12.05 -17.70 11.95
CA ILE A 325 12.18 -16.60 12.91
C ILE A 325 13.64 -16.17 13.07
N GLU A 326 14.58 -17.11 13.24
CA GLU A 326 16.02 -16.82 13.34
C GLU A 326 16.55 -16.11 12.09
N LEU A 327 16.14 -16.57 10.90
CA LEU A 327 16.47 -15.89 9.64
C LEU A 327 15.90 -14.47 9.61
N ILE A 328 14.66 -14.28 10.04
CA ILE A 328 14.06 -12.93 10.08
C ILE A 328 14.86 -12.02 11.03
N GLU A 329 15.12 -12.49 12.25
CA GLU A 329 15.77 -11.73 13.31
C GLU A 329 17.19 -11.30 12.95
N ARG A 330 17.96 -12.15 12.28
CA ARG A 330 19.34 -11.82 11.95
C ARG A 330 19.49 -10.94 10.70
N ASN A 331 18.46 -10.84 9.84
CA ASN A 331 18.56 -10.07 8.59
C ASN A 331 17.74 -8.78 8.56
N PHE A 332 16.63 -8.68 9.31
CA PHE A 332 15.72 -7.53 9.18
C PHE A 332 15.58 -6.76 10.49
N ASP A 333 15.56 -5.44 10.37
CA ASP A 333 15.31 -4.55 11.51
C ASP A 333 13.81 -4.38 11.70
N LEU A 334 13.23 -5.18 12.59
CA LEU A 334 11.78 -5.16 12.85
C LEU A 334 11.31 -3.91 13.59
N ASP A 335 12.23 -3.14 14.18
CA ASP A 335 11.91 -1.90 14.89
C ASP A 335 11.77 -0.72 13.91
N ASP A 336 12.42 -0.81 12.74
CA ASP A 336 12.39 0.23 11.72
C ASP A 336 11.44 -0.06 10.53
N LYS A 337 11.21 0.93 9.67
CA LYS A 337 10.31 0.89 8.53
C LYS A 337 11.01 1.31 7.25
N THR A 338 10.88 0.54 6.18
CA THR A 338 11.63 0.75 4.92
C THR A 338 11.37 2.11 4.25
N GLY A 339 10.25 2.78 4.55
CA GLY A 339 9.88 4.11 4.05
C GLY A 339 10.17 5.28 5.00
N GLY A 340 10.89 5.03 6.10
CA GLY A 340 11.07 5.94 7.22
C GLY A 340 9.93 5.85 8.24
N HIS A 341 10.15 6.44 9.42
CA HIS A 341 9.21 6.37 10.53
C HIS A 341 7.86 6.99 10.17
N VAL A 342 6.79 6.21 10.33
CA VAL A 342 5.42 6.72 10.30
C VAL A 342 4.96 6.80 11.74
N HIS A 343 5.33 7.87 12.43
CA HIS A 343 4.67 8.20 13.70
C HIS A 343 3.26 8.68 13.37
N GLY A 344 2.26 7.90 13.79
CA GLY A 344 0.84 8.21 13.64
C GLY A 344 0.32 8.98 14.85
#